data_AF-A0A8T3ZM59-F1
#
_entry.id   AF-A0A8T3ZM59-F1
#
_cell.length_a   1.000
_cell.length_b   1.000
_cell.length_c   1.000
_cell.angle_alpha   90.00
_cell.angle_beta   90.00
_cell.angle_gamma   90.00
#
_symmetry.space_group_name_H-M   'P 1'
#
loop_
_entity.id
_entity.type
_entity.pdbx_description
1 polymer ?
#
loop_
_entity_poly.entity_id
_entity_poly.type
_entity_poly.pdbx_seq_one_letter_code
_entity_poly.pdbx_strand_id
1 'polypeptide(L)'
;MLLYGPPGAGKTLLAKAVANESEANFILVKGPELLCVSADTKILTSHCGATAIERFYENSLPISELVEKNAEYEVRKLIQPVFTFALGEKGETVKTQIKTIHKLFVHDAYHIELKNHAKVTGSANQPLFVYRNGSLQWIKISDIKKGDYVAYPHKLETLDRIVHIPLPTYKHLRVIKEDDKAYYVKIFSTKTTTRLPKYLTKDLASFLGWFVSEGNVSEEAVTICNYNKENQKEIASLFEQFADKDRISIYKDRVVIYSMPLVKYLEQILDQQLGMKKSHTIHCPSILAKSTKEVIVSFLRAAYKGDGSISQTKIEYGSKSAALVEGIAYLTTILGIKSKFWERKDEMFMLTISGECEMQKFKNYVFSLHNNNELRKSYNGQYEIPPVSPLLKKIKQLSGLTYDKEIPDGSFEHAISGRRKIGLLRLQQLMRLFEKHVSDKIKADRDYKTLQMIAKGDFLWTTVAMKKKAKPQIMFDVETEHHSFVGGNIPMLLHNSKWVGESEKAVRKVFKRARQTSPTIIFFDEVDALAPRRGADGGNQVTERVVNQLLTEIDGLE
;
A
#
# COMPACT_ATOMS: atom_id res chain seq x y z
N MET A 1 9.29 -39.92 -14.04
CA MET A 1 8.52 -39.90 -15.31
C MET A 1 8.22 -38.45 -15.66
N LEU A 2 8.47 -38.00 -16.90
CA LEU A 2 8.14 -36.65 -17.34
C LEU A 2 7.02 -36.72 -18.37
N LEU A 3 5.87 -36.11 -18.07
CA LEU A 3 4.73 -36.04 -18.98
C LEU A 3 4.73 -34.68 -19.68
N TYR A 4 4.86 -34.68 -21.01
CA TYR A 4 4.87 -33.46 -21.83
C TYR A 4 3.65 -33.42 -22.75
N GLY A 5 3.06 -32.23 -22.89
CA GLY A 5 1.89 -32.00 -23.74
C GLY A 5 1.15 -30.73 -23.36
N PRO A 6 0.28 -30.20 -24.24
CA PRO A 6 -0.45 -28.96 -24.01
C PRO A 6 -1.28 -28.98 -22.71
N PRO A 7 -1.61 -27.81 -22.12
CA PRO A 7 -2.54 -27.71 -21.00
C PRO A 7 -3.86 -28.44 -21.30
N GLY A 8 -4.47 -29.07 -20.29
CA GLY A 8 -5.73 -29.80 -20.47
C GLY A 8 -5.62 -31.21 -21.06
N ALA A 9 -4.43 -31.68 -21.46
CA ALA A 9 -4.22 -33.04 -21.99
C ALA A 9 -4.34 -34.18 -20.95
N GLY A 10 -4.96 -33.94 -19.78
CA GLY A 10 -5.19 -34.96 -18.77
C GLY A 10 -3.96 -35.45 -17.99
N LYS A 11 -2.79 -34.79 -18.12
CA LYS A 11 -1.52 -35.22 -17.49
C LYS A 11 -1.64 -35.53 -15.99
N THR A 12 -2.26 -34.62 -15.25
CA THR A 12 -2.48 -34.76 -13.79
C THR A 12 -3.46 -35.89 -13.46
N LEU A 13 -4.47 -36.13 -14.32
CA LEU A 13 -5.41 -37.24 -14.16
C LEU A 13 -4.77 -38.58 -14.48
N LEU A 14 -3.93 -38.65 -15.51
CA LEU A 14 -3.13 -39.83 -15.83
C LEU A 14 -2.17 -40.19 -14.69
N ALA A 15 -1.48 -39.19 -14.13
CA ALA A 15 -0.59 -39.43 -13.00
C ALA A 15 -1.34 -39.93 -11.75
N LYS A 16 -2.55 -39.40 -11.48
CA LYS A 16 -3.43 -39.91 -10.43
C LYS A 16 -3.91 -41.34 -10.69
N ALA A 17 -4.29 -41.65 -11.93
CA ALA A 17 -4.73 -42.99 -12.31
C ALA A 17 -3.60 -44.01 -12.12
N VAL A 18 -2.38 -43.68 -12.52
CA VAL A 18 -1.19 -44.52 -12.31
C VAL A 18 -0.91 -44.74 -10.82
N ALA A 19 -1.04 -43.70 -9.99
CA ALA A 19 -0.86 -43.83 -8.55
C ALA A 19 -1.88 -44.78 -7.93
N ASN A 20 -3.16 -44.64 -8.31
CA ASN A 20 -4.22 -45.53 -7.86
C ASN A 20 -3.99 -46.98 -8.30
N GLU A 21 -3.63 -47.21 -9.55
CA GLU A 21 -3.39 -48.56 -10.08
C GLU A 21 -2.15 -49.22 -9.46
N SER A 22 -1.15 -48.41 -9.09
CA SER A 22 0.08 -48.88 -8.45
C SER A 22 -0.03 -48.98 -6.93
N GLU A 23 -1.23 -48.78 -6.36
CA GLU A 23 -1.48 -48.69 -4.91
C GLU A 23 -0.53 -47.73 -4.17
N ALA A 24 -0.10 -46.67 -4.86
CA ALA A 24 0.83 -45.69 -4.33
C ALA A 24 0.10 -44.43 -3.85
N ASN A 25 0.58 -43.84 -2.76
CA ASN A 25 0.12 -42.53 -2.31
C ASN A 25 0.40 -41.47 -3.40
N PHE A 26 -0.50 -40.52 -3.59
CA PHE A 26 -0.31 -39.45 -4.57
C PHE A 26 -0.12 -38.10 -3.90
N ILE A 27 1.02 -37.45 -4.14
CA ILE A 27 1.30 -36.09 -3.69
C ILE A 27 1.32 -35.17 -4.91
N LEU A 28 0.29 -34.34 -5.06
CA LEU A 28 0.25 -33.29 -6.06
C LEU A 28 0.99 -32.06 -5.55
N VAL A 29 2.02 -31.63 -6.27
CA VAL A 29 2.70 -30.35 -6.11
C VAL A 29 2.25 -29.47 -7.26
N LYS A 30 1.19 -28.68 -7.04
CA LYS A 30 0.86 -27.54 -7.92
C LYS A 30 1.88 -26.43 -7.65
N GLY A 31 2.21 -25.62 -8.66
CA GLY A 31 2.81 -24.30 -8.45
C GLY A 31 2.07 -23.63 -7.28
N PRO A 32 2.74 -23.30 -6.17
CA PRO A 32 2.01 -23.32 -4.92
C PRO A 32 1.18 -22.06 -4.71
N GLU A 33 0.12 -22.31 -3.94
CA GLU A 33 -0.93 -21.40 -3.52
C GLU A 33 -0.40 -19.99 -3.28
N LEU A 34 -0.79 -19.13 -4.22
CA LEU A 34 -0.20 -17.83 -4.53
C LEU A 34 -0.24 -16.88 -3.32
N LEU A 35 0.80 -16.06 -3.21
CA LEU A 35 0.84 -14.90 -2.31
C LEU A 35 -0.20 -13.91 -2.84
N CYS A 36 -1.24 -13.61 -2.07
CA CYS A 36 -2.29 -12.73 -2.55
C CYS A 36 -3.06 -12.09 -1.40
N VAL A 37 -3.80 -11.05 -1.74
CA VAL A 37 -4.58 -10.23 -0.82
C VAL A 37 -6.04 -10.13 -1.25
N SER A 38 -6.93 -9.86 -0.29
CA SER A 38 -8.36 -9.74 -0.52
C SER A 38 -8.71 -8.60 -1.49
N ALA A 39 -9.84 -8.73 -2.17
CA ALA A 39 -10.35 -7.79 -3.18
C ALA A 39 -10.37 -6.32 -2.73
N ASP A 40 -10.71 -6.08 -1.46
CA ASP A 40 -10.84 -4.76 -0.82
C ASP A 40 -9.49 -4.13 -0.43
N THR A 41 -8.39 -4.89 -0.52
CA THR A 41 -7.05 -4.36 -0.22
C THR A 41 -6.72 -3.25 -1.19
N LYS A 42 -6.53 -2.02 -0.69
CA LYS A 42 -6.11 -0.90 -1.54
C LYS A 42 -4.69 -1.13 -2.05
N ILE A 43 -4.43 -0.72 -3.28
CA ILE A 43 -3.12 -0.67 -3.91
C ILE A 43 -2.92 0.73 -4.51
N LEU A 44 -1.72 1.29 -4.36
CA LEU A 44 -1.35 2.57 -4.97
C LEU A 44 -0.67 2.33 -6.33
N THR A 45 -1.31 2.75 -7.43
CA THR A 45 -0.75 2.59 -8.79
C THR A 45 -0.79 3.86 -9.63
N SER A 46 0.10 3.96 -10.62
CA SER A 46 0.12 5.03 -11.62
C SER A 46 -1.10 5.05 -12.53
N HIS A 47 -1.84 3.93 -12.59
CA HIS A 47 -3.04 3.77 -13.41
C HIS A 47 -4.29 4.27 -12.70
N CYS A 48 -4.54 3.81 -11.47
CA CYS A 48 -5.80 4.05 -10.76
C CYS A 48 -5.68 4.95 -9.51
N GLY A 49 -4.46 5.31 -9.09
CA GLY A 49 -4.23 5.94 -7.79
C GLY A 49 -4.36 4.92 -6.67
N ALA A 50 -4.87 5.32 -5.50
CA ALA A 50 -5.09 4.43 -4.36
C ALA A 50 -6.52 3.86 -4.39
N THR A 51 -6.69 2.63 -4.90
CA THR A 51 -8.00 1.97 -5.05
C THR A 51 -7.93 0.50 -4.66
N ALA A 52 -9.07 -0.16 -4.47
CA ALA A 52 -9.15 -1.60 -4.22
C ALA A 52 -8.45 -2.40 -5.33
N ILE A 53 -7.72 -3.46 -4.98
CA ILE A 53 -6.93 -4.25 -5.92
C ILE A 53 -7.80 -4.94 -6.98
N GLU A 54 -9.02 -5.37 -6.62
CA GLU A 54 -10.00 -5.89 -7.58
C GLU A 54 -10.34 -4.85 -8.64
N ARG A 55 -10.63 -3.62 -8.21
CA ARG A 55 -10.92 -2.54 -9.13
C ARG A 55 -9.72 -2.17 -9.99
N PHE A 56 -8.50 -2.23 -9.45
CA PHE A 56 -7.28 -2.08 -10.25
C PHE A 56 -7.17 -3.19 -11.31
N TYR A 57 -7.46 -4.44 -10.96
CA TYR A 57 -7.48 -5.57 -11.88
C TYR A 57 -8.47 -5.35 -13.04
N GLU A 58 -9.71 -4.98 -12.73
CA GLU A 58 -10.76 -4.68 -13.71
C GLU A 58 -10.38 -3.54 -14.66
N ASN A 59 -9.89 -2.43 -14.11
CA ASN A 59 -9.42 -1.28 -14.90
C ASN A 59 -8.16 -1.59 -15.73
N SER A 60 -7.47 -2.70 -15.43
CA SER A 60 -6.29 -3.15 -16.15
C SER A 60 -6.60 -4.16 -17.25
N LEU A 61 -7.84 -4.67 -17.35
CA LEU A 61 -8.24 -5.60 -18.42
C LEU A 61 -8.00 -5.04 -19.83
N PRO A 62 -8.33 -3.78 -20.16
CA PRO A 62 -8.10 -3.23 -21.50
C PRO A 62 -6.61 -3.01 -21.83
N ILE A 63 -5.75 -3.00 -20.82
CA ILE A 63 -4.30 -2.78 -20.94
C ILE A 63 -3.50 -4.02 -20.53
N SER A 64 -4.12 -5.21 -20.59
CA SER A 64 -3.47 -6.48 -20.33
C SER A 64 -3.88 -7.57 -21.32
N GLU A 65 -2.97 -8.51 -21.54
CA GLU A 65 -3.18 -9.73 -22.29
C GLU A 65 -3.37 -10.91 -21.33
N LEU A 66 -4.29 -11.81 -21.68
CA LEU A 66 -4.47 -13.05 -20.91
C LEU A 66 -3.28 -13.97 -21.18
N VAL A 67 -2.58 -14.36 -20.12
CA VAL A 67 -1.47 -15.32 -20.21
C VAL A 67 -2.00 -16.72 -19.94
N GLU A 68 -2.78 -16.85 -18.87
CA GLU A 68 -3.25 -18.14 -18.41
C GLU A 68 -4.58 -18.02 -17.66
N LYS A 69 -5.44 -19.02 -17.83
CA LYS A 69 -6.71 -19.12 -17.11
C LYS A 69 -7.14 -20.56 -16.94
N ASN A 70 -7.55 -20.91 -15.74
CA ASN A 70 -8.28 -22.14 -15.45
C ASN A 70 -9.43 -21.86 -14.46
N ALA A 71 -9.97 -22.92 -13.84
CA ALA A 71 -11.07 -22.79 -12.89
C ALA A 71 -10.69 -22.10 -11.58
N GLU A 72 -9.41 -22.11 -11.19
CA GLU A 72 -8.91 -21.66 -9.89
C GLU A 72 -8.16 -20.32 -9.98
N TYR A 73 -7.55 -19.98 -11.12
CA TYR A 73 -6.81 -18.72 -11.31
C TYR A 73 -6.85 -18.15 -12.74
N GLU A 74 -6.53 -16.86 -12.82
CA GLU A 74 -6.34 -16.07 -14.04
C GLU A 74 -5.10 -15.18 -13.89
N VAL A 75 -4.15 -15.32 -14.83
CA VAL A 75 -2.92 -14.52 -14.90
C VAL A 75 -2.97 -13.67 -16.16
N ARG A 76 -2.72 -12.38 -16.00
CA ARG A 76 -2.67 -11.43 -17.12
C ARG A 76 -1.37 -10.63 -17.07
N LYS A 77 -0.79 -10.38 -18.24
CA LYS A 77 0.41 -9.55 -18.38
C LYS A 77 0.00 -8.16 -18.83
N LEU A 78 0.54 -7.14 -18.16
CA LEU A 78 0.29 -5.76 -18.55
C LEU A 78 1.06 -5.44 -19.83
N ILE A 79 0.36 -4.91 -20.83
CA ILE A 79 0.95 -4.48 -22.11
C ILE A 79 1.27 -2.98 -22.13
N GLN A 80 0.91 -2.26 -21.06
CA GLN A 80 1.28 -0.86 -20.82
C GLN A 80 1.98 -0.71 -19.46
N PRO A 81 2.94 0.22 -19.32
CA PRO A 81 3.68 0.38 -18.09
C PRO A 81 2.80 0.95 -16.96
N VAL A 82 2.61 0.16 -15.91
CA VAL A 82 1.97 0.57 -14.66
C VAL A 82 3.00 0.51 -13.53
N PHE A 83 3.04 1.54 -12.70
CA PHE A 83 4.02 1.67 -11.62
C PHE A 83 3.34 1.71 -10.25
N THR A 84 4.04 1.18 -9.25
CA THR A 84 3.71 1.28 -7.82
C THR A 84 5.02 1.55 -7.03
N PHE A 85 5.00 1.39 -5.71
CA PHE A 85 6.17 1.52 -4.84
C PHE A 85 6.47 0.21 -4.14
N ALA A 86 7.75 -0.10 -3.98
CA ALA A 86 8.28 -1.32 -3.36
C ALA A 86 9.35 -1.00 -2.32
N LEU A 87 9.78 -2.01 -1.57
CA LEU A 87 10.97 -1.95 -0.72
C LEU A 87 12.23 -2.05 -1.58
N GLY A 88 13.06 -1.00 -1.55
CA GLY A 88 14.40 -1.00 -2.12
C GLY A 88 15.42 -1.72 -1.23
N GLU A 89 16.58 -2.04 -1.80
CA GLU A 89 17.64 -2.81 -1.13
C GLU A 89 18.20 -2.12 0.12
N LYS A 90 18.20 -0.78 0.17
CA LYS A 90 18.70 0.00 1.32
C LYS A 90 17.57 0.45 2.26
N GLY A 91 16.40 -0.17 2.15
CA GLY A 91 15.27 0.08 3.03
C GLY A 91 14.53 1.41 2.77
N GLU A 92 14.66 1.99 1.58
CA GLU A 92 13.77 3.04 1.10
C GLU A 92 12.57 2.45 0.35
N THR A 93 11.56 3.29 0.10
CA THR A 93 10.54 3.01 -0.90
C THR A 93 11.04 3.43 -2.28
N VAL A 94 11.03 2.52 -3.25
CA VAL A 94 11.43 2.77 -4.64
C VAL A 94 10.24 2.60 -5.57
N LYS A 95 10.19 3.37 -6.65
CA LYS A 95 9.20 3.16 -7.72
C LYS A 95 9.54 1.85 -8.45
N THR A 96 8.54 1.01 -8.69
CA THR A 96 8.69 -0.27 -9.38
C THR A 96 7.60 -0.44 -10.44
N GLN A 97 7.90 -1.14 -11.53
CA GLN A 97 6.89 -1.52 -12.51
C GLN A 97 6.12 -2.77 -12.08
N ILE A 98 4.83 -2.83 -12.39
CA ILE A 98 3.98 -4.02 -12.31
C ILE A 98 4.04 -4.74 -13.67
N LYS A 99 4.34 -6.04 -13.65
CA LYS A 99 4.46 -6.88 -14.84
C LYS A 99 3.19 -7.69 -15.11
N THR A 100 2.70 -8.37 -14.08
CA THR A 100 1.56 -9.27 -14.17
C THR A 100 0.55 -8.99 -13.06
N ILE A 101 -0.71 -9.27 -13.33
CA ILE A 101 -1.82 -9.18 -12.39
C ILE A 101 -2.50 -10.54 -12.30
N HIS A 102 -2.86 -10.94 -11.08
CA HIS A 102 -3.33 -12.27 -10.77
C HIS A 102 -4.69 -12.19 -10.09
N LYS A 103 -5.55 -13.16 -10.39
CA LYS A 103 -6.84 -13.37 -9.73
C LYS A 103 -6.97 -14.86 -9.44
N LEU A 104 -7.28 -15.25 -8.22
CA LEU A 104 -7.40 -16.65 -7.85
C LEU A 104 -8.37 -16.89 -6.70
N PHE A 105 -8.87 -18.11 -6.58
CA PHE A 105 -9.65 -18.52 -5.42
C PHE A 105 -8.74 -19.11 -4.33
N VAL A 106 -8.87 -18.60 -3.11
CA VAL A 106 -8.04 -19.00 -1.97
C VAL A 106 -8.88 -19.66 -0.89
N HIS A 107 -8.50 -20.87 -0.48
CA HIS A 107 -9.17 -21.61 0.57
C HIS A 107 -8.71 -21.22 1.99
N ASP A 108 -7.40 -21.03 2.17
CA ASP A 108 -6.81 -20.69 3.47
C ASP A 108 -6.33 -19.24 3.49
N ALA A 109 -7.17 -18.39 4.11
CA ALA A 109 -6.95 -16.97 4.26
C ALA A 109 -6.93 -16.55 5.73
N TYR A 110 -6.24 -15.45 6.03
CA TYR A 110 -6.16 -14.88 7.35
C TYR A 110 -6.26 -13.36 7.29
N HIS A 111 -6.94 -12.80 8.27
CA HIS A 111 -7.03 -11.38 8.53
C HIS A 111 -6.02 -10.99 9.61
N ILE A 112 -5.20 -9.98 9.33
CA ILE A 112 -4.24 -9.37 10.25
C ILE A 112 -4.67 -7.93 10.51
N GLU A 113 -4.72 -7.55 11.78
CA GLU A 113 -4.86 -6.16 12.22
C GLU A 113 -3.67 -5.78 13.10
N LEU A 114 -3.06 -4.64 12.78
CA LEU A 114 -1.96 -4.04 13.51
C LEU A 114 -2.48 -3.01 14.52
N LYS A 115 -1.67 -2.65 15.53
CA LYS A 115 -2.07 -1.67 16.57
C LYS A 115 -2.37 -0.26 16.07
N ASN A 116 -1.93 0.08 14.85
CA ASN A 116 -2.26 1.34 14.18
C ASN A 116 -3.47 1.21 13.25
N HIS A 117 -4.27 0.13 13.40
CA HIS A 117 -5.42 -0.23 12.56
C HIS A 117 -5.10 -0.43 11.07
N ALA A 118 -3.83 -0.64 10.74
CA ALA A 118 -3.50 -1.22 9.45
C ALA A 118 -4.03 -2.65 9.40
N LYS A 119 -4.74 -2.96 8.33
CA LYS A 119 -5.47 -4.21 8.12
C LYS A 119 -5.09 -4.77 6.75
N VAL A 120 -4.90 -6.07 6.72
CA VAL A 120 -4.73 -6.83 5.49
C VAL A 120 -5.33 -8.22 5.67
N THR A 121 -6.09 -8.67 4.68
CA THR A 121 -6.51 -10.06 4.57
C THR A 121 -5.75 -10.67 3.40
N GLY A 122 -5.06 -11.79 3.63
CA GLY A 122 -4.27 -12.44 2.60
C GLY A 122 -4.22 -13.95 2.76
N SER A 123 -3.66 -14.63 1.75
CA SER A 123 -3.44 -16.07 1.80
C SER A 123 -2.51 -16.44 2.96
N ALA A 124 -2.55 -17.70 3.39
CA ALA A 124 -1.67 -18.22 4.43
C ALA A 124 -0.18 -17.91 4.18
N ASN A 125 0.24 -17.95 2.92
CA ASN A 125 1.62 -17.72 2.51
C ASN A 125 1.99 -16.25 2.30
N GLN A 126 1.01 -15.33 2.17
CA GLN A 126 1.29 -13.91 1.98
C GLN A 126 2.21 -13.40 3.10
N PRO A 127 3.41 -12.88 2.81
CA PRO A 127 4.32 -12.47 3.86
C PRO A 127 4.18 -10.98 4.19
N LEU A 128 4.46 -10.65 5.44
CA LEU A 128 4.67 -9.27 5.91
C LEU A 128 6.14 -9.07 6.30
N PHE A 129 6.65 -7.84 6.12
CA PHE A 129 8.01 -7.51 6.50
C PHE A 129 8.09 -7.26 8.01
N VAL A 130 8.73 -8.18 8.72
CA VAL A 130 8.68 -8.29 10.19
C VAL A 130 10.08 -8.22 10.79
N TYR A 131 10.19 -7.51 11.91
CA TYR A 131 11.31 -7.62 12.83
C TYR A 131 11.00 -8.66 13.90
N ARG A 132 11.77 -9.76 13.91
CA ARG A 132 11.67 -10.82 14.92
C ARG A 132 13.06 -11.35 15.26
N ASN A 133 13.35 -11.50 16.55
CA ASN A 133 14.58 -12.08 17.08
C ASN A 133 15.86 -11.45 16.50
N GLY A 134 15.93 -10.11 16.44
CA GLY A 134 17.11 -9.41 15.94
C GLY A 134 17.19 -9.31 14.41
N SER A 135 16.24 -9.87 13.67
CA SER A 135 16.34 -9.95 12.21
C SER A 135 15.12 -9.37 11.50
N LEU A 136 15.38 -8.68 10.39
CA LEU A 136 14.37 -8.31 9.40
C LEU A 136 14.17 -9.46 8.42
N GLN A 137 12.91 -9.86 8.23
CA GLN A 137 12.56 -10.97 7.38
C GLN A 137 11.09 -10.90 6.94
N TRP A 138 10.81 -11.48 5.79
CA TRP A 138 9.45 -11.75 5.32
C TRP A 138 8.90 -12.96 6.07
N ILE A 139 7.83 -12.76 6.83
CA ILE A 139 7.16 -13.84 7.59
C ILE A 139 5.75 -14.00 7.06
N LYS A 140 5.38 -15.23 6.74
CA LYS A 140 4.03 -15.61 6.32
C LYS A 140 2.98 -15.19 7.31
N ILE A 141 1.83 -14.75 6.83
CA ILE A 141 0.67 -14.49 7.67
C ILE A 141 0.31 -15.72 8.52
N SER A 142 0.46 -16.95 8.03
CA SER A 142 0.26 -18.19 8.80
C SER A 142 1.18 -18.31 10.03
N ASP A 143 2.36 -17.70 10.00
CA ASP A 143 3.42 -17.82 11.02
C ASP A 143 3.59 -16.54 11.86
N ILE A 144 2.85 -15.49 11.50
CA ILE A 144 2.76 -14.25 12.26
C ILE A 144 2.05 -14.51 13.60
N LYS A 145 2.60 -13.88 14.65
CA LYS A 145 2.16 -13.94 16.04
C LYS A 145 1.82 -12.55 16.55
N LYS A 146 0.89 -12.49 17.51
CA LYS A 146 0.58 -11.24 18.23
C LYS A 146 1.85 -10.67 18.85
N GLY A 147 2.06 -9.36 18.71
CA GLY A 147 3.25 -8.66 19.23
C GLY A 147 4.46 -8.60 18.29
N ASP A 148 4.46 -9.31 17.16
CA ASP A 148 5.50 -9.12 16.14
C ASP A 148 5.50 -7.68 15.62
N TYR A 149 6.69 -7.12 15.37
CA TYR A 149 6.84 -5.78 14.80
C TYR A 149 6.77 -5.85 13.28
N VAL A 150 5.77 -5.21 12.69
CA VAL A 150 5.58 -5.11 11.24
C VAL A 150 6.00 -3.71 10.77
N ALA A 151 6.78 -3.68 9.69
CA ALA A 151 7.18 -2.44 9.05
C ALA A 151 6.05 -1.87 8.19
N TYR A 152 5.92 -0.55 8.15
CA TYR A 152 5.06 0.16 7.22
C TYR A 152 5.74 1.46 6.75
N PRO A 153 5.50 1.91 5.51
CA PRO A 153 6.23 3.04 4.94
C PRO A 153 5.99 4.33 5.74
N HIS A 154 7.08 5.05 6.05
CA HIS A 154 6.98 6.38 6.68
C HIS A 154 6.60 7.45 5.66
N LYS A 155 7.17 7.34 4.45
CA LYS A 155 6.99 8.25 3.34
C LYS A 155 6.83 7.45 2.05
N LEU A 156 6.12 8.03 1.10
CA LEU A 156 6.07 7.57 -0.29
C LEU A 156 6.46 8.74 -1.19
N GLU A 157 6.97 8.45 -2.37
CA GLU A 157 7.12 9.48 -3.39
C GLU A 157 5.81 9.67 -4.15
N THR A 158 5.71 10.77 -4.89
CA THR A 158 4.59 10.98 -5.81
C THR A 158 4.80 10.22 -7.10
N LEU A 159 3.72 9.70 -7.67
CA LEU A 159 3.72 9.20 -9.05
C LEU A 159 3.76 10.34 -10.07
N ASP A 160 3.49 11.57 -9.61
CA ASP A 160 3.66 12.86 -10.29
C ASP A 160 3.05 12.91 -11.69
N ARG A 161 1.78 12.52 -11.79
CA ARG A 161 1.05 12.51 -13.06
C ARG A 161 0.09 13.68 -13.16
N ILE A 162 0.04 14.27 -14.36
CA ILE A 162 -1.12 15.06 -14.79
C ILE A 162 -2.27 14.08 -14.99
N VAL A 163 -3.32 14.23 -14.19
CA VAL A 163 -4.47 13.30 -14.21
C VAL A 163 -5.54 13.82 -15.15
N HIS A 164 -5.78 13.07 -16.23
CA HIS A 164 -6.94 13.26 -17.09
C HIS A 164 -8.19 12.62 -16.48
N ILE A 165 -9.34 13.28 -16.62
CA ILE A 165 -10.64 12.85 -16.12
C ILE A 165 -11.57 12.73 -17.35
N PRO A 166 -12.01 11.51 -17.69
CA PRO A 166 -12.89 11.31 -18.84
C PRO A 166 -14.28 11.91 -18.61
N LEU A 167 -15.02 12.11 -19.69
CA LEU A 167 -16.42 12.52 -19.60
C LEU A 167 -17.26 11.46 -18.85
N PRO A 168 -18.13 11.84 -17.91
CA PRO A 168 -18.99 10.89 -17.21
C PRO A 168 -19.98 10.18 -18.14
N THR A 169 -20.04 8.85 -18.00
CA THR A 169 -20.98 8.01 -18.74
C THR A 169 -22.39 8.18 -18.18
N TYR A 170 -23.23 8.97 -18.85
CA TYR A 170 -24.65 9.12 -18.51
C TYR A 170 -25.51 9.32 -19.75
N LYS A 171 -26.54 8.48 -19.91
CA LYS A 171 -27.37 8.43 -21.13
C LYS A 171 -28.05 9.75 -21.52
N HIS A 172 -28.29 10.64 -20.56
CA HIS A 172 -28.97 11.92 -20.81
C HIS A 172 -28.00 13.11 -20.94
N LEU A 173 -26.69 12.87 -20.88
CA LEU A 173 -25.66 13.90 -20.99
C LEU A 173 -25.27 14.11 -22.46
N ARG A 174 -25.33 15.36 -22.91
CA ARG A 174 -24.96 15.77 -24.28
C ARG A 174 -23.80 16.75 -24.23
N VAL A 175 -22.74 16.45 -24.99
CA VAL A 175 -21.63 17.39 -25.23
C VAL A 175 -22.09 18.45 -26.23
N ILE A 176 -21.89 19.71 -25.88
CA ILE A 176 -22.21 20.88 -26.71
C ILE A 176 -20.98 21.37 -27.43
N LYS A 177 -19.87 21.48 -26.70
CA LYS A 177 -18.55 21.73 -27.25
C LYS A 177 -17.51 21.11 -26.33
N GLU A 178 -16.32 20.94 -26.85
CA GLU A 178 -15.17 20.42 -26.14
C GLU A 178 -13.96 21.29 -26.51
N ASP A 179 -13.21 21.71 -25.50
CA ASP A 179 -11.90 22.35 -25.69
C ASP A 179 -10.81 21.51 -25.00
N ASP A 180 -9.56 21.92 -25.11
CA ASP A 180 -8.43 21.17 -24.53
C ASP A 180 -8.53 21.01 -23.01
N LYS A 181 -9.24 21.90 -22.32
CA LYS A 181 -9.30 21.99 -20.85
C LYS A 181 -10.57 21.42 -20.25
N ALA A 182 -11.68 21.38 -20.99
CA ALA A 182 -12.98 21.00 -20.45
C ALA A 182 -13.97 20.48 -21.50
N TYR A 183 -14.92 19.68 -21.01
CA TYR A 183 -16.16 19.36 -21.70
C TYR A 183 -17.24 20.38 -21.34
N TYR A 184 -18.03 20.85 -22.29
CA TYR A 184 -19.19 21.71 -22.04
C TYR A 184 -20.43 20.90 -22.36
N VAL A 185 -21.23 20.62 -21.33
CA VAL A 185 -22.26 19.59 -21.40
C VAL A 185 -23.60 20.09 -20.87
N LYS A 186 -24.68 19.50 -21.32
CA LYS A 186 -26.03 19.75 -20.79
C LYS A 186 -26.84 18.47 -20.75
N ILE A 187 -28.00 18.54 -20.11
CA ILE A 187 -29.01 17.48 -20.18
C ILE A 187 -29.96 17.80 -21.34
N PHE A 188 -30.50 16.78 -22.00
CA PHE A 188 -31.40 16.96 -23.15
C PHE A 188 -32.53 17.98 -22.93
N SER A 189 -33.09 18.03 -21.72
CA SER A 189 -34.20 18.93 -21.35
C SER A 189 -33.77 20.32 -20.89
N THR A 190 -32.48 20.58 -20.67
CA THR A 190 -32.02 21.83 -20.04
C THR A 190 -31.35 22.78 -21.03
N LYS A 191 -31.53 24.09 -20.79
CA LYS A 191 -30.83 25.16 -21.54
C LYS A 191 -29.44 25.45 -20.97
N THR A 192 -29.20 25.10 -19.72
CA THR A 192 -27.98 25.42 -18.99
C THR A 192 -26.84 24.49 -19.36
N THR A 193 -25.68 25.07 -19.69
CA THR A 193 -24.45 24.32 -19.98
C THR A 193 -23.55 24.31 -18.74
N THR A 194 -22.98 23.15 -18.42
CA THR A 194 -22.01 22.98 -17.33
C THR A 194 -20.64 22.66 -17.93
N ARG A 195 -19.61 23.33 -17.45
CA ARG A 195 -18.22 23.07 -17.79
C ARG A 195 -17.68 21.98 -16.87
N LEU A 196 -17.14 20.89 -17.42
CA LEU A 196 -16.52 19.81 -16.66
C LEU A 196 -15.02 19.77 -17.01
N PRO A 197 -14.12 20.09 -16.06
CA PRO A 197 -12.68 20.05 -16.31
C PRO A 197 -12.21 18.66 -16.79
N LYS A 198 -11.25 18.64 -17.72
CA LYS A 198 -10.60 17.39 -18.20
C LYS A 198 -9.42 16.96 -17.33
N TYR A 199 -8.91 17.84 -16.49
CA TYR A 199 -7.72 17.59 -15.70
C TYR A 199 -7.94 17.89 -14.23
N LEU A 200 -7.29 17.12 -13.36
CA LEU A 200 -7.27 17.38 -11.93
C LEU A 200 -6.32 18.54 -11.60
N THR A 201 -6.85 19.76 -11.66
CA THR A 201 -6.12 20.98 -11.30
C THR A 201 -6.09 21.21 -9.80
N LYS A 202 -5.28 22.19 -9.35
CA LYS A 202 -5.27 22.64 -7.95
C LYS A 202 -6.65 23.11 -7.49
N ASP A 203 -7.38 23.84 -8.33
CA ASP A 203 -8.71 24.36 -8.00
C ASP A 203 -9.74 23.24 -7.93
N LEU A 204 -9.70 22.28 -8.86
CA LEU A 204 -10.58 21.11 -8.77
C LEU A 204 -10.27 20.28 -7.52
N ALA A 205 -8.99 20.13 -7.15
CA ALA A 205 -8.60 19.45 -5.92
C ALA A 205 -9.06 20.20 -4.67
N SER A 206 -8.93 21.53 -4.61
CA SER A 206 -9.48 22.35 -3.53
C SER A 206 -11.00 22.20 -3.44
N PHE A 207 -11.71 22.21 -4.58
CA PHE A 207 -13.15 21.98 -4.63
C PHE A 207 -13.51 20.60 -4.07
N LEU A 208 -12.80 19.54 -4.49
CA LEU A 208 -13.01 18.19 -3.96
C LEU A 208 -12.74 18.14 -2.46
N GLY A 209 -11.74 18.87 -1.96
CA GLY A 209 -11.44 18.95 -0.52
C GLY A 209 -12.60 19.54 0.28
N TRP A 210 -13.14 20.68 -0.16
CA TRP A 210 -14.36 21.28 0.43
C TRP A 210 -15.58 20.36 0.29
N PHE A 211 -15.70 19.67 -0.84
CA PHE A 211 -16.81 18.78 -1.09
C PHE A 211 -16.78 17.53 -0.21
N VAL A 212 -15.62 16.94 0.06
CA VAL A 212 -15.54 15.74 0.90
C VAL A 212 -15.81 16.02 2.36
N SER A 213 -15.54 17.24 2.83
CA SER A 213 -15.80 17.67 4.21
C SER A 213 -17.25 18.15 4.38
N GLU A 214 -17.63 19.19 3.65
CA GLU A 214 -18.88 19.94 3.90
C GLU A 214 -19.89 19.82 2.76
N GLY A 215 -19.58 19.03 1.73
CA GLY A 215 -20.40 18.89 0.54
C GLY A 215 -21.58 17.94 0.72
N ASN A 216 -22.71 18.30 0.14
CA ASN A 216 -23.91 17.48 -0.01
C ASN A 216 -24.37 17.48 -1.47
N VAL A 217 -25.08 16.41 -1.85
CA VAL A 217 -25.61 16.23 -3.21
C VAL A 217 -27.07 15.81 -3.14
N SER A 218 -27.90 16.46 -3.94
CA SER A 218 -29.20 15.93 -4.37
C SER A 218 -29.08 15.46 -5.82
N GLU A 219 -30.14 14.89 -6.40
CA GLU A 219 -30.10 14.44 -7.80
C GLU A 219 -29.68 15.54 -8.80
N GLU A 220 -29.97 16.80 -8.47
CA GLU A 220 -29.78 17.93 -9.38
C GLU A 220 -28.89 19.04 -8.81
N ALA A 221 -28.47 18.97 -7.56
CA ALA A 221 -27.71 20.05 -6.93
C ALA A 221 -26.48 19.55 -6.18
N VAL A 222 -25.43 20.37 -6.25
CA VAL A 222 -24.23 20.24 -5.41
C VAL A 222 -24.22 21.43 -4.46
N THR A 223 -24.13 21.13 -3.17
CA THR A 223 -24.13 22.11 -2.08
C THR A 223 -22.88 21.94 -1.25
N ILE A 224 -22.25 23.02 -0.79
CA ILE A 224 -21.19 22.99 0.22
C ILE A 224 -21.62 23.94 1.34
N CYS A 225 -21.71 23.42 2.57
CA CYS A 225 -22.24 24.15 3.73
C CYS A 225 -21.11 24.71 4.60
N ASN A 226 -20.94 26.03 4.65
CA ASN A 226 -19.98 26.68 5.55
C ASN A 226 -20.57 27.99 6.10
N TYR A 227 -20.40 28.29 7.38
CA TYR A 227 -20.89 29.53 8.00
C TYR A 227 -19.89 30.71 7.92
N ASN A 228 -18.63 30.43 7.62
CA ASN A 228 -17.60 31.46 7.50
C ASN A 228 -17.66 32.13 6.12
N LYS A 229 -17.84 33.45 6.10
CA LYS A 229 -18.00 34.24 4.87
C LYS A 229 -16.77 34.22 3.95
N GLU A 230 -15.56 34.09 4.50
CA GLU A 230 -14.33 34.01 3.72
C GLU A 230 -14.24 32.66 3.00
N ASN A 231 -14.53 31.57 3.72
CA ASN A 231 -14.63 30.24 3.13
C ASN A 231 -15.72 30.19 2.05
N GLN A 232 -16.88 30.81 2.28
CA GLN A 232 -17.94 30.88 1.28
C GLN A 232 -17.49 31.59 -0.01
N LYS A 233 -16.69 32.65 0.08
CA LYS A 233 -16.12 33.33 -1.10
C LYS A 233 -15.16 32.43 -1.86
N GLU A 234 -14.29 31.70 -1.15
CA GLU A 234 -13.40 30.72 -1.74
C GLU A 234 -14.20 29.61 -2.45
N ILE A 235 -15.18 29.02 -1.77
CA ILE A 235 -16.05 27.96 -2.31
C ILE A 235 -16.82 28.46 -3.54
N ALA A 236 -17.38 29.67 -3.51
CA ALA A 236 -18.09 30.25 -4.65
C ALA A 236 -17.17 30.43 -5.86
N SER A 237 -15.95 30.96 -5.65
CA SER A 237 -14.92 31.05 -6.70
C SER A 237 -14.59 29.68 -7.29
N LEU A 238 -14.51 28.63 -6.46
CA LEU A 238 -14.27 27.26 -6.93
C LEU A 238 -15.46 26.70 -7.74
N PHE A 239 -16.70 27.11 -7.46
CA PHE A 239 -17.86 26.72 -8.27
C PHE A 239 -17.85 27.36 -9.66
N GLU A 240 -17.21 28.52 -9.83
CA GLU A 240 -17.10 29.22 -11.12
C GLU A 240 -16.36 28.40 -12.19
N GLN A 241 -15.58 27.40 -11.79
CA GLN A 241 -14.95 26.48 -12.74
C GLN A 241 -15.96 25.62 -13.53
N PHE A 242 -17.19 25.49 -13.01
CA PHE A 242 -18.25 24.66 -13.59
C PHE A 242 -19.37 25.45 -14.27
N ALA A 243 -19.60 26.69 -13.87
CA ALA A 243 -20.66 27.54 -14.40
C ALA A 243 -20.38 29.02 -14.12
N ASP A 244 -21.07 29.89 -14.87
CA ASP A 244 -21.03 31.33 -14.64
C ASP A 244 -21.61 31.73 -13.27
N LYS A 245 -21.18 32.88 -12.75
CA LYS A 245 -21.52 33.38 -11.41
C LYS A 245 -23.02 33.47 -11.12
N ASP A 246 -23.82 33.81 -12.13
CA ASP A 246 -25.28 33.91 -12.03
C ASP A 246 -25.96 32.57 -11.72
N ARG A 247 -25.28 31.44 -11.98
CA ARG A 247 -25.76 30.09 -11.65
C ARG A 247 -25.38 29.62 -10.25
N ILE A 248 -24.60 30.41 -9.51
CA ILE A 248 -24.08 30.06 -8.18
C ILE A 248 -24.90 30.81 -7.12
N SER A 249 -25.64 30.06 -6.31
CA SER A 249 -26.46 30.63 -5.25
C SER A 249 -25.70 30.61 -3.94
N ILE A 250 -25.43 31.79 -3.37
CA ILE A 250 -24.78 31.95 -2.06
C ILE A 250 -25.85 32.28 -1.03
N TYR A 251 -26.01 31.41 -0.05
CA TYR A 251 -26.91 31.59 1.09
C TYR A 251 -26.12 31.88 2.37
N LYS A 252 -26.83 32.06 3.49
CA LYS A 252 -26.22 32.37 4.78
C LYS A 252 -25.23 31.28 5.26
N ASP A 253 -25.54 30.02 4.98
CA ASP A 253 -24.87 28.84 5.53
C ASP A 253 -24.29 27.91 4.45
N ARG A 254 -24.46 28.23 3.17
CA ARG A 254 -24.11 27.31 2.06
C ARG A 254 -23.94 28.01 0.72
N VAL A 255 -23.19 27.37 -0.16
CA VAL A 255 -23.07 27.71 -1.58
C VAL A 255 -23.61 26.54 -2.40
N VAL A 256 -24.47 26.84 -3.38
CA VAL A 256 -25.23 25.84 -4.14
C VAL A 256 -25.09 26.09 -5.64
N ILE A 257 -24.94 25.01 -6.40
CA ILE A 257 -25.13 25.00 -7.85
C ILE A 257 -26.12 23.89 -8.23
N TYR A 258 -27.07 24.20 -9.11
CA TYR A 258 -27.98 23.21 -9.69
C TYR A 258 -27.41 22.70 -11.01
N SER A 259 -26.81 21.52 -10.97
CA SER A 259 -26.19 20.85 -12.11
C SER A 259 -26.08 19.34 -11.91
N MET A 260 -27.03 18.58 -12.46
CA MET A 260 -26.91 17.11 -12.55
C MET A 260 -25.66 16.66 -13.34
N PRO A 261 -25.18 17.34 -14.41
CA PRO A 261 -23.89 16.98 -15.02
C PRO A 261 -22.71 17.04 -14.04
N LEU A 262 -22.70 18.03 -13.14
CA LEU A 262 -21.68 18.12 -12.09
C LEU A 262 -21.84 16.97 -11.08
N VAL A 263 -23.06 16.61 -10.70
CA VAL A 263 -23.31 15.43 -9.84
C VAL A 263 -22.68 14.17 -10.46
N LYS A 264 -22.96 13.89 -11.75
CA LYS A 264 -22.41 12.71 -12.44
C LYS A 264 -20.89 12.75 -12.57
N TYR A 265 -20.33 13.95 -12.75
CA TYR A 265 -18.89 14.14 -12.76
C TYR A 265 -18.25 13.81 -11.40
N LEU A 266 -18.87 14.22 -10.29
CA LEU A 266 -18.39 13.90 -8.94
C LEU A 266 -18.54 12.42 -8.60
N GLU A 267 -19.66 11.79 -9.00
CA GLU A 267 -19.87 10.35 -8.83
C GLU A 267 -18.76 9.54 -9.49
N GLN A 268 -18.35 9.93 -10.70
CA GLN A 268 -17.24 9.28 -11.40
C GLN A 268 -15.90 9.47 -10.67
N ILE A 269 -15.58 10.70 -10.25
CA ILE A 269 -14.30 11.00 -9.58
C ILE A 269 -14.16 10.26 -8.25
N LEU A 270 -15.26 10.19 -7.49
CA LEU A 270 -15.31 9.53 -6.20
C LEU A 270 -15.52 8.02 -6.31
N ASP A 271 -15.80 7.53 -7.52
CA ASP A 271 -16.21 6.16 -7.78
C ASP A 271 -17.35 5.69 -6.87
N GLN A 272 -18.38 6.51 -6.80
CA GLN A 272 -19.47 6.27 -5.89
C GLN A 272 -20.72 6.99 -6.36
N GLN A 273 -21.87 6.33 -6.29
CA GLN A 273 -23.14 7.03 -6.39
C GLN A 273 -23.35 7.92 -5.18
N LEU A 274 -23.71 9.18 -5.41
CA LEU A 274 -23.86 10.18 -4.37
C LEU A 274 -25.35 10.30 -4.01
N GLY A 275 -25.68 10.06 -2.75
CA GLY A 275 -27.03 10.16 -2.23
C GLY A 275 -27.06 10.67 -0.78
N MET A 276 -28.24 10.71 -0.17
CA MET A 276 -28.46 11.36 1.15
C MET A 276 -27.63 10.78 2.32
N LYS A 277 -27.10 9.55 2.22
CA LYS A 277 -26.27 8.90 3.26
C LYS A 277 -24.76 8.93 2.95
N LYS A 278 -24.29 10.01 2.31
CA LYS A 278 -22.90 10.20 1.88
C LYS A 278 -21.88 10.13 3.03
N SER A 279 -22.19 10.67 4.21
CA SER A 279 -21.19 10.87 5.28
C SER A 279 -20.47 9.60 5.75
N HIS A 280 -21.12 8.43 5.70
CA HIS A 280 -20.52 7.14 6.07
C HIS A 280 -19.80 6.44 4.91
N THR A 281 -20.12 6.83 3.68
CA THR A 281 -19.75 6.08 2.47
C THR A 281 -18.79 6.84 1.58
N ILE A 282 -18.60 8.14 1.81
CA ILE A 282 -17.77 8.99 0.96
C ILE A 282 -16.31 8.52 0.96
N HIS A 283 -15.70 8.48 -0.22
CA HIS A 283 -14.29 8.12 -0.37
C HIS A 283 -13.40 9.34 -0.61
N CYS A 284 -12.12 9.21 -0.26
CA CYS A 284 -11.11 10.10 -0.82
C CYS A 284 -10.94 9.76 -2.32
N PRO A 285 -11.00 10.73 -3.25
CA PRO A 285 -10.79 10.45 -4.67
C PRO A 285 -9.46 9.71 -4.91
N SER A 286 -9.50 8.48 -5.43
CA SER A 286 -8.32 7.64 -5.60
C SER A 286 -7.26 8.31 -6.48
N ILE A 287 -7.72 9.05 -7.49
CA ILE A 287 -6.91 9.74 -8.49
C ILE A 287 -5.96 10.78 -7.89
N LEU A 288 -6.24 11.33 -6.69
CA LEU A 288 -5.36 12.28 -6.00
C LEU A 288 -4.00 11.65 -5.68
N ALA A 289 -3.98 10.36 -5.30
CA ALA A 289 -2.78 9.68 -4.88
C ALA A 289 -1.75 9.47 -6.02
N LYS A 290 -2.18 9.61 -7.29
CA LYS A 290 -1.27 9.58 -8.45
C LYS A 290 -0.90 10.97 -9.00
N SER A 291 -1.42 12.04 -8.40
CA SER A 291 -1.19 13.41 -8.84
C SER A 291 0.10 14.03 -8.32
N THR A 292 0.36 15.28 -8.71
CA THR A 292 1.47 16.09 -8.20
C THR A 292 1.26 16.49 -6.74
N LYS A 293 2.33 16.85 -6.04
CA LYS A 293 2.26 17.27 -4.63
C LYS A 293 1.35 18.48 -4.43
N GLU A 294 1.35 19.43 -5.36
CA GLU A 294 0.56 20.66 -5.26
C GLU A 294 -0.94 20.36 -5.31
N VAL A 295 -1.35 19.41 -6.14
CA VAL A 295 -2.75 18.97 -6.24
C VAL A 295 -3.18 18.31 -4.92
N ILE A 296 -2.35 17.41 -4.38
CA ILE A 296 -2.60 16.75 -3.09
C ILE A 296 -2.69 17.80 -1.97
N VAL A 297 -1.76 18.75 -1.92
CA VAL A 297 -1.73 19.84 -0.94
C VAL A 297 -2.99 20.71 -1.01
N SER A 298 -3.45 21.08 -2.21
CA SER A 298 -4.68 21.86 -2.39
C SER A 298 -5.91 21.13 -1.87
N PHE A 299 -6.05 19.83 -2.16
CA PHE A 299 -7.11 19.00 -1.60
C PHE A 299 -7.06 18.94 -0.08
N LEU A 300 -5.89 18.61 0.50
CA LEU A 300 -5.72 18.52 1.95
C LEU A 300 -6.02 19.86 2.64
N ARG A 301 -5.59 20.98 2.07
CA ARG A 301 -5.87 22.31 2.63
C ARG A 301 -7.36 22.55 2.76
N ALA A 302 -8.13 22.35 1.69
CA ALA A 302 -9.57 22.56 1.70
C ALA A 302 -10.30 21.56 2.62
N ALA A 303 -9.92 20.29 2.59
CA ALA A 303 -10.51 19.27 3.48
C ALA A 303 -10.28 19.64 4.96
N TYR A 304 -9.06 20.04 5.34
CA TYR A 304 -8.75 20.43 6.72
C TYR A 304 -9.32 21.79 7.12
N LYS A 305 -9.64 22.70 6.18
CA LYS A 305 -10.39 23.91 6.49
C LYS A 305 -11.86 23.62 6.85
N GLY A 306 -12.44 22.57 6.27
CA GLY A 306 -13.81 22.15 6.59
C GLY A 306 -13.88 21.33 7.89
N ASP A 307 -13.25 20.15 7.90
CA ASP A 307 -13.40 19.18 8.99
C ASP A 307 -12.14 19.02 9.86
N GLY A 308 -11.05 19.71 9.52
CA GLY A 308 -9.79 19.60 10.24
C GLY A 308 -9.77 20.44 11.53
N SER A 309 -9.01 19.97 12.52
CA SER A 309 -8.72 20.70 13.74
C SER A 309 -7.22 20.86 13.91
N ILE A 310 -6.75 22.09 14.10
CA ILE A 310 -5.34 22.41 14.31
C ILE A 310 -5.19 23.02 15.71
N SER A 311 -4.53 22.30 16.61
CA SER A 311 -4.19 22.80 17.94
C SER A 311 -2.68 23.07 18.08
N GLN A 312 -2.26 23.46 19.29
CA GLN A 312 -0.84 23.63 19.61
C GLN A 312 -0.09 22.29 19.66
N THR A 313 -0.75 21.19 20.00
CA THR A 313 -0.11 19.90 20.28
C THR A 313 -0.40 18.81 19.26
N LYS A 314 -1.43 18.98 18.42
CA LYS A 314 -1.83 18.02 17.39
C LYS A 314 -2.63 18.67 16.27
N ILE A 315 -2.68 17.98 15.13
CA ILE A 315 -3.55 18.27 14.00
C ILE A 315 -4.40 17.02 13.77
N GLU A 316 -5.71 17.18 13.63
CA GLU A 316 -6.65 16.07 13.53
C GLU A 316 -7.60 16.25 12.35
N TYR A 317 -7.95 15.14 11.71
CA TYR A 317 -9.04 15.05 10.74
C TYR A 317 -9.92 13.88 11.13
N GLY A 318 -11.24 14.10 11.19
CA GLY A 318 -12.21 13.09 11.62
C GLY A 318 -13.32 12.91 10.60
N SER A 319 -13.75 11.68 10.37
CA SER A 319 -14.92 11.39 9.54
C SER A 319 -15.61 10.10 9.97
N LYS A 320 -16.92 9.97 9.68
CA LYS A 320 -17.65 8.71 9.81
C LYS A 320 -17.31 7.70 8.72
N SER A 321 -16.66 8.14 7.63
CA SER A 321 -16.16 7.25 6.58
C SER A 321 -14.71 6.88 6.83
N ALA A 322 -14.46 5.59 7.13
CA ALA A 322 -13.11 5.05 7.21
C ALA A 322 -12.34 5.26 5.89
N ALA A 323 -13.00 5.03 4.75
CA ALA A 323 -12.37 5.08 3.44
C ALA A 323 -11.85 6.49 3.07
N LEU A 324 -12.52 7.56 3.54
CA LEU A 324 -12.03 8.93 3.40
C LEU A 324 -10.77 9.16 4.23
N VAL A 325 -10.81 8.81 5.52
CA VAL A 325 -9.69 9.00 6.46
C VAL A 325 -8.47 8.16 6.06
N GLU A 326 -8.70 6.93 5.60
CA GLU A 326 -7.68 6.05 5.02
C GLU A 326 -7.04 6.64 3.76
N GLY A 327 -7.84 7.21 2.85
CA GLY A 327 -7.31 7.89 1.67
C GLY A 327 -6.48 9.12 2.03
N ILE A 328 -6.92 9.91 3.02
CA ILE A 328 -6.12 11.02 3.56
C ILE A 328 -4.82 10.49 4.20
N ALA A 329 -4.84 9.32 4.85
CA ALA A 329 -3.62 8.68 5.35
C ALA A 329 -2.62 8.42 4.21
N TYR A 330 -3.08 7.83 3.09
CA TYR A 330 -2.25 7.69 1.87
C TYR A 330 -1.66 9.03 1.40
N LEU A 331 -2.48 10.09 1.32
CA LEU A 331 -2.02 11.41 0.88
C LEU A 331 -0.97 12.01 1.85
N THR A 332 -1.16 11.88 3.17
CA THR A 332 -0.17 12.35 4.15
C THR A 332 1.13 11.56 4.08
N THR A 333 1.07 10.24 3.85
CA THR A 333 2.27 9.40 3.64
C THR A 333 3.02 9.80 2.36
N ILE A 334 2.32 10.12 1.27
CA ILE A 334 2.93 10.64 0.02
C ILE A 334 3.64 11.98 0.24
N LEU A 335 3.15 12.81 1.18
CA LEU A 335 3.82 14.05 1.56
C LEU A 335 4.95 13.84 2.58
N GLY A 336 5.21 12.61 3.02
CA GLY A 336 6.20 12.31 4.05
C GLY A 336 5.83 12.86 5.43
N ILE A 337 4.52 12.97 5.69
CA ILE A 337 3.95 13.45 6.96
C ILE A 337 3.39 12.25 7.70
N LYS A 338 3.96 11.96 8.87
CA LYS A 338 3.47 10.87 9.72
C LYS A 338 2.14 11.24 10.35
N SER A 339 1.20 10.32 10.22
CA SER A 339 -0.11 10.38 10.83
C SER A 339 -0.44 9.07 11.54
N LYS A 340 -1.33 9.13 12.55
CA LYS A 340 -1.84 7.98 13.28
C LYS A 340 -3.33 7.85 13.00
N PHE A 341 -3.73 6.73 12.41
CA PHE A 341 -5.12 6.34 12.29
C PHE A 341 -5.60 5.68 13.58
N TRP A 342 -6.80 6.02 14.04
CA TRP A 342 -7.48 5.39 15.18
C TRP A 342 -8.98 5.65 15.14
N GLU A 343 -9.74 4.88 15.91
CA GLU A 343 -11.19 5.03 16.02
C GLU A 343 -11.58 5.60 17.39
N ARG A 344 -12.43 6.62 17.40
CA ARG A 344 -12.94 7.28 18.61
C ARG A 344 -14.16 6.53 19.14
N LYS A 345 -14.48 6.72 20.42
CA LYS A 345 -15.58 6.00 21.11
C LYS A 345 -16.96 6.17 20.47
N ASP A 346 -17.16 7.23 19.69
CA ASP A 346 -18.38 7.53 18.95
C ASP A 346 -18.34 7.04 17.49
N GLU A 347 -17.49 6.05 17.20
CA GLU A 347 -17.33 5.42 15.88
C GLU A 347 -16.83 6.40 14.79
N MET A 348 -16.22 7.51 15.19
CA MET A 348 -15.54 8.41 14.25
C MET A 348 -14.11 7.92 13.99
N PHE A 349 -13.77 7.75 12.72
CA PHE A 349 -12.40 7.46 12.30
C PHE A 349 -11.59 8.74 12.32
N MET A 350 -10.42 8.68 12.93
CA MET A 350 -9.56 9.82 13.21
C MET A 350 -8.18 9.61 12.60
N LEU A 351 -7.63 10.68 12.03
CA LEU A 351 -6.25 10.78 11.64
C LEU A 351 -5.58 11.90 12.44
N THR A 352 -4.59 11.56 13.25
CA THR A 352 -3.87 12.53 14.09
C THR A 352 -2.42 12.67 13.64
N ILE A 353 -2.00 13.90 13.37
CA ILE A 353 -0.60 14.30 13.19
C ILE A 353 -0.13 14.95 14.48
N SER A 354 0.90 14.40 15.09
CA SER A 354 1.42 14.83 16.39
C SER A 354 2.94 14.84 16.39
N GLY A 355 3.52 15.70 17.21
CA GLY A 355 4.97 15.92 17.25
C GLY A 355 5.35 17.14 16.42
N GLU A 356 6.26 17.93 16.97
CA GLU A 356 6.60 19.27 16.49
C GLU A 356 7.02 19.28 15.01
N CYS A 357 7.96 18.42 14.62
CA CYS A 357 8.43 18.30 13.23
C CYS A 357 7.29 17.95 12.25
N GLU A 358 6.43 16.98 12.57
CA GLU A 358 5.37 16.54 11.66
C GLU A 358 4.26 17.59 11.53
N MET A 359 3.92 18.25 12.64
CA MET A 359 2.99 19.37 12.63
C MET A 359 3.54 20.56 11.85
N GLN A 360 4.84 20.87 11.96
CA GLN A 360 5.47 21.95 11.21
C GLN A 360 5.54 21.63 9.72
N LYS A 361 5.93 20.39 9.34
CA LYS A 361 5.87 19.93 7.94
C LYS A 361 4.48 20.12 7.35
N PHE A 362 3.44 19.68 8.08
CA PHE A 362 2.06 19.80 7.62
C PHE A 362 1.62 21.27 7.51
N LYS A 363 1.88 22.11 8.51
CA LYS A 363 1.56 23.54 8.47
C LYS A 363 2.27 24.26 7.32
N ASN A 364 3.54 23.93 7.06
CA ASN A 364 4.32 24.51 5.98
C ASN A 364 3.82 24.07 4.60
N TYR A 365 3.63 22.76 4.38
CA TYR A 365 3.19 22.24 3.08
C TYR A 365 1.74 22.56 2.78
N VAL A 366 0.85 22.36 3.75
CA VAL A 366 -0.60 22.46 3.53
C VAL A 366 -1.08 23.90 3.67
N PHE A 367 -0.59 24.67 4.65
CA PHE A 367 -1.10 26.02 4.92
C PHE A 367 -0.11 27.14 4.60
N SER A 368 1.09 26.81 4.10
CA SER A 368 2.13 27.80 3.77
C SER A 368 2.45 28.74 4.95
N LEU A 369 2.28 28.24 6.18
CA LEU A 369 2.57 29.00 7.40
C LEU A 369 4.09 28.99 7.63
N HIS A 370 4.79 29.93 7.01
CA HIS A 370 6.23 30.12 7.20
C HIS A 370 6.51 30.63 8.62
N ASN A 371 6.75 29.71 9.56
CA ASN A 371 7.44 30.07 10.79
C ASN A 371 8.94 30.15 10.48
N ASN A 372 9.50 31.36 10.55
CA ASN A 372 10.92 31.70 10.30
C ASN A 372 11.94 31.06 11.27
N ASN A 373 11.50 30.14 12.13
CA ASN A 373 12.44 29.23 12.72
C ASN A 373 12.78 28.23 11.61
N GLU A 374 14.04 28.26 11.14
CA GLU A 374 14.65 27.14 10.43
C GLU A 374 14.06 25.83 11.00
N LEU A 375 13.89 24.81 10.16
CA LEU A 375 13.68 23.43 10.62
C LEU A 375 14.89 23.01 11.47
N ARG A 376 15.10 23.63 12.64
CA ARG A 376 15.81 23.09 13.77
C ARG A 376 15.17 21.73 13.89
N LYS A 377 16.03 20.73 13.77
CA LYS A 377 15.78 19.31 13.87
C LYS A 377 15.06 18.99 15.19
N SER A 378 13.81 19.45 15.37
CA SER A 378 12.95 19.24 16.52
C SER A 378 12.26 17.90 16.32
N TYR A 379 13.09 16.87 16.32
CA TYR A 379 12.59 15.52 16.32
C TYR A 379 12.05 15.21 17.72
N ASN A 380 10.81 15.62 18.00
CA ASN A 380 10.13 15.33 19.27
C ASN A 380 9.01 14.29 19.12
N GLY A 381 8.95 13.58 17.98
CA GLY A 381 8.06 12.43 17.83
C GLY A 381 8.64 11.19 18.52
N GLN A 382 7.91 10.58 19.45
CA GLN A 382 8.21 9.22 19.91
C GLN A 382 7.95 8.25 18.74
N TYR A 383 8.97 8.04 17.90
CA TYR A 383 8.96 6.99 16.89
C TYR A 383 9.22 5.66 17.60
N GLU A 384 8.16 4.85 17.70
CA GLU A 384 8.31 3.49 18.16
C GLU A 384 9.19 2.71 17.18
N ILE A 385 10.21 2.06 17.72
CA ILE A 385 11.09 1.14 16.98
C ILE A 385 11.10 -0.23 17.68
N PRO A 386 11.47 -1.30 16.95
CA PRO A 386 11.59 -2.63 17.53
C PRO A 386 12.70 -2.67 18.60
N PRO A 387 12.70 -3.69 19.49
CA PRO A 387 13.73 -3.83 20.52
C PRO A 387 15.08 -4.21 19.91
N VAL A 388 15.92 -3.21 19.65
CA VAL A 388 17.22 -3.38 18.99
C VAL A 388 18.41 -3.59 19.94
N SER A 389 18.19 -3.59 21.26
CA SER A 389 19.27 -3.72 22.23
C SER A 389 20.15 -4.97 22.06
N PRO A 390 19.63 -6.17 21.66
CA PRO A 390 20.50 -7.32 21.39
C PRO A 390 21.50 -7.07 20.26
N LEU A 391 21.06 -6.39 19.20
CA LEU A 391 21.92 -6.03 18.06
C LEU A 391 22.98 -5.01 18.49
N LEU A 392 22.57 -3.99 19.25
CA LEU A 392 23.49 -2.99 19.77
C LEU A 392 24.59 -3.61 20.65
N LYS A 393 24.23 -4.56 21.53
CA LYS A 393 25.20 -5.30 22.36
C LYS A 393 26.21 -6.04 21.49
N LYS A 394 25.72 -6.79 20.50
CA LYS A 394 26.58 -7.58 19.60
C LYS A 394 27.52 -6.68 18.81
N ILE A 395 27.03 -5.59 18.22
CA ILE A 395 27.87 -4.66 17.47
C ILE A 395 28.92 -4.01 18.36
N LYS A 396 28.57 -3.59 19.58
CA LYS A 396 29.55 -3.07 20.55
C LYS A 396 30.63 -4.10 20.89
N GLN A 397 30.24 -5.36 21.12
CA GLN A 397 31.17 -6.44 21.42
C GLN A 397 32.12 -6.73 20.26
N LEU A 398 31.59 -6.83 19.03
CA LEU A 398 32.40 -7.08 17.83
C LEU A 398 33.36 -5.94 17.50
N SER A 399 32.98 -4.71 17.80
CA SER A 399 33.78 -3.51 17.51
C SER A 399 34.77 -3.14 18.63
N GLY A 400 34.66 -3.74 19.81
CA GLY A 400 35.53 -3.44 20.95
C GLY A 400 35.34 -2.03 21.54
N LEU A 401 34.27 -1.31 21.18
CA LEU A 401 34.04 0.07 21.61
C LEU A 401 33.82 0.14 23.14
N THR A 402 34.40 1.15 23.78
CA THR A 402 34.23 1.38 25.23
C THR A 402 33.24 2.50 25.51
N TYR A 403 32.60 2.44 26.68
CA TYR A 403 31.83 3.58 27.18
C TYR A 403 32.79 4.73 27.52
N ASP A 404 32.27 5.97 27.58
CA ASP A 404 32.98 7.20 27.95
C ASP A 404 34.04 7.69 26.94
N LYS A 405 34.48 6.85 26.00
CA LYS A 405 35.37 7.21 24.90
C LYS A 405 34.64 7.29 23.57
N GLU A 406 34.42 6.17 22.90
CA GLU A 406 33.71 6.14 21.61
C GLU A 406 32.17 6.23 21.79
N ILE A 407 31.66 5.91 22.98
CA ILE A 407 30.24 6.06 23.36
C ILE A 407 30.17 6.96 24.62
N PRO A 408 30.26 8.28 24.46
CA PRO A 408 30.51 9.22 25.58
C PRO A 408 29.29 9.52 26.46
N ASP A 409 28.07 9.19 26.02
CA ASP A 409 26.85 9.43 26.79
C ASP A 409 26.41 8.14 27.50
N GLY A 410 26.54 8.12 28.84
CA GLY A 410 26.18 6.98 29.69
C GLY A 410 24.72 6.54 29.57
N SER A 411 23.82 7.38 29.05
CA SER A 411 22.45 6.94 28.77
C SER A 411 22.34 6.00 27.55
N PHE A 412 23.35 5.95 26.66
CA PHE A 412 23.47 4.89 25.66
C PHE A 412 23.83 3.54 26.28
N GLU A 413 24.51 3.52 27.43
CA GLU A 413 24.76 2.27 28.18
C GLU A 413 23.43 1.60 28.56
N HIS A 414 22.44 2.37 29.03
CA HIS A 414 21.12 1.84 29.35
C HIS A 414 20.38 1.31 28.10
N ALA A 415 20.54 1.96 26.95
CA ALA A 415 19.96 1.50 25.69
C ALA A 415 20.62 0.21 25.19
N ILE A 416 21.96 0.17 25.17
CA ILE A 416 22.74 -0.99 24.74
C ILE A 416 22.50 -2.16 25.70
N SER A 417 22.54 -1.94 27.01
CA SER A 417 22.25 -2.98 28.01
C SER A 417 20.81 -3.50 27.96
N GLY A 418 19.89 -2.78 27.32
CA GLY A 418 18.47 -3.10 27.27
C GLY A 418 17.68 -2.68 28.51
N ARG A 419 18.32 -1.96 29.45
CA ARG A 419 17.68 -1.39 30.65
C ARG A 419 16.65 -0.30 30.29
N ARG A 420 16.81 0.38 29.15
CA ARG A 420 15.85 1.37 28.63
C ARG A 420 15.61 1.16 27.14
N LYS A 421 14.35 1.31 26.69
CA LYS A 421 14.01 1.31 25.26
C LYS A 421 14.61 2.55 24.60
N ILE A 422 15.30 2.35 23.48
CA ILE A 422 15.85 3.43 22.67
C ILE A 422 14.82 3.87 21.63
N GLY A 423 14.66 5.17 21.44
CA GLY A 423 13.84 5.73 20.35
C GLY A 423 14.67 5.95 19.08
N LEU A 424 14.01 6.16 17.95
CA LEU A 424 14.66 6.31 16.63
C LEU A 424 15.80 7.32 16.61
N LEU A 425 15.66 8.47 17.27
CA LEU A 425 16.64 9.56 17.23
C LEU A 425 17.90 9.24 18.00
N ARG A 426 17.74 8.66 19.18
CA ARG A 426 18.88 8.21 19.97
C ARG A 426 19.59 7.06 19.25
N LEU A 427 18.82 6.19 18.56
CA LEU A 427 19.40 5.17 17.70
C LEU A 427 20.20 5.80 16.55
N GLN A 428 19.70 6.83 15.88
CA GLN A 428 20.43 7.55 14.83
C GLN A 428 21.72 8.20 15.35
N GLN A 429 21.68 8.82 16.54
CA GLN A 429 22.88 9.38 17.17
C GLN A 429 23.91 8.29 17.45
N LEU A 430 23.48 7.17 18.04
CA LEU A 430 24.35 6.03 18.31
C LEU A 430 24.92 5.41 17.03
N MET A 431 24.11 5.29 15.97
CA MET A 431 24.57 4.81 14.67
C MET A 431 25.62 5.73 14.04
N ARG A 432 25.55 7.05 14.23
CA ARG A 432 26.62 7.97 13.77
C ARG A 432 27.93 7.75 14.53
N LEU A 433 27.87 7.40 15.81
CA LEU A 433 29.06 7.03 16.57
C LEU A 433 29.64 5.72 16.05
N PHE A 434 28.79 4.72 15.83
CA PHE A 434 29.22 3.45 15.23
C PHE A 434 29.83 3.66 13.84
N GLU A 435 29.22 4.47 12.98
CA GLU A 435 29.73 4.76 11.63
C GLU A 435 31.17 5.29 11.64
N LYS A 436 31.55 6.08 12.67
CA LYS A 436 32.89 6.66 12.82
C LYS A 436 33.94 5.68 13.34
N HIS A 437 33.53 4.71 14.15
CA HIS A 437 34.48 3.90 14.94
C HIS A 437 34.46 2.40 14.58
N VAL A 438 33.46 1.94 13.83
CA VAL A 438 33.31 0.54 13.43
C VAL A 438 33.98 0.31 12.07
N SER A 439 34.71 -0.80 11.92
CA SER A 439 35.39 -1.17 10.67
C SER A 439 34.42 -1.58 9.56
N ASP A 440 34.84 -1.49 8.30
CA ASP A 440 34.02 -1.86 7.13
C ASP A 440 33.57 -3.34 7.17
N LYS A 441 34.40 -4.22 7.74
CA LYS A 441 34.04 -5.63 7.96
C LYS A 441 32.78 -5.77 8.83
N ILE A 442 32.67 -4.98 9.90
CA ILE A 442 31.50 -5.01 10.79
C ILE A 442 30.34 -4.24 10.16
N LYS A 443 30.59 -3.18 9.39
CA LYS A 443 29.52 -2.50 8.62
C LYS A 443 28.86 -3.43 7.60
N ALA A 444 29.60 -4.41 7.08
CA ALA A 444 29.07 -5.45 6.20
C ALA A 444 28.21 -6.51 6.94
N ASP A 445 28.29 -6.60 8.27
CA ASP A 445 27.53 -7.55 9.09
C ASP A 445 26.01 -7.33 8.96
N ARG A 446 25.28 -8.45 8.97
CA ARG A 446 23.81 -8.45 8.83
C ARG A 446 23.11 -7.63 9.91
N ASP A 447 23.57 -7.68 11.14
CA ASP A 447 22.94 -7.02 12.28
C ASP A 447 23.22 -5.51 12.26
N TYR A 448 24.42 -5.12 11.79
CA TYR A 448 24.75 -3.72 11.55
C TYR A 448 23.84 -3.13 10.46
N LYS A 449 23.69 -3.83 9.32
CA LYS A 449 22.78 -3.43 8.24
C LYS A 449 21.33 -3.33 8.73
N THR A 450 20.89 -4.26 9.57
CA THR A 450 19.57 -4.22 10.19
C THR A 450 19.38 -2.97 11.05
N LEU A 451 20.35 -2.65 11.92
CA LEU A 451 20.35 -1.43 12.73
C LEU A 451 20.33 -0.18 11.86
N GLN A 452 21.10 -0.17 10.77
CA GLN A 452 21.17 0.94 9.82
C GLN A 452 19.82 1.18 9.14
N MET A 453 19.15 0.12 8.68
CA MET A 453 17.81 0.21 8.08
C MET A 453 16.78 0.77 9.08
N ILE A 454 16.77 0.28 10.32
CA ILE A 454 15.86 0.79 11.35
C ILE A 454 16.17 2.26 11.67
N ALA A 455 17.45 2.62 11.79
CA ALA A 455 17.88 3.98 12.10
C ALA A 455 17.60 4.98 10.99
N LYS A 456 17.59 4.56 9.72
CA LYS A 456 17.27 5.42 8.57
C LYS A 456 15.88 6.05 8.69
N GLY A 457 14.92 5.32 9.29
CA GLY A 457 13.59 5.83 9.58
C GLY A 457 12.68 5.96 8.37
N ASP A 458 13.04 5.34 7.24
CA ASP A 458 12.16 5.25 6.06
C ASP A 458 10.93 4.35 6.32
N PHE A 459 11.02 3.47 7.31
CA PHE A 459 9.90 2.68 7.83
C PHE A 459 9.56 3.05 9.26
N LEU A 460 8.27 2.98 9.54
CA LEU A 460 7.71 2.99 10.88
C LEU A 460 7.38 1.56 11.31
N TRP A 461 7.20 1.38 12.61
CA TRP A 461 7.00 0.08 13.22
C TRP A 461 5.76 0.09 14.10
N THR A 462 4.98 -0.96 13.98
CA THR A 462 3.81 -1.22 14.81
C THR A 462 3.78 -2.71 15.13
N THR A 463 2.93 -3.13 16.07
CA THR A 463 2.83 -4.54 16.44
C THR A 463 1.53 -5.16 15.97
N VAL A 464 1.56 -6.46 15.69
CA VAL A 464 0.36 -7.25 15.39
C VAL A 464 -0.55 -7.25 16.60
N ALA A 465 -1.77 -6.72 16.44
CA ALA A 465 -2.78 -6.68 17.48
C ALA A 465 -3.61 -7.96 17.48
N MET A 466 -4.01 -8.42 16.29
CA MET A 466 -4.91 -9.54 16.11
C MET A 466 -4.59 -10.32 14.82
N LYS A 467 -4.86 -11.62 14.86
CA LYS A 467 -4.90 -12.53 13.71
C LYS A 467 -6.15 -13.40 13.79
N LYS A 468 -6.91 -13.51 12.70
CA LYS A 468 -8.13 -14.31 12.62
C LYS A 468 -8.17 -15.09 11.30
N LYS A 469 -8.67 -16.33 11.30
CA LYS A 469 -8.92 -17.06 10.05
C LYS A 469 -10.05 -16.37 9.26
N ALA A 470 -9.83 -16.16 7.97
CA ALA A 470 -10.81 -15.58 7.05
C ALA A 470 -11.49 -16.69 6.24
N LYS A 471 -12.64 -16.37 5.64
CA LYS A 471 -13.36 -17.29 4.76
C LYS A 471 -12.62 -17.46 3.43
N PRO A 472 -12.79 -18.62 2.75
CA PRO A 472 -12.39 -18.77 1.35
C PRO A 472 -12.97 -17.67 0.48
N GLN A 473 -12.17 -17.09 -0.41
CA GLN A 473 -12.58 -15.96 -1.24
C GLN A 473 -11.67 -15.79 -2.45
N ILE A 474 -12.12 -15.00 -3.43
CA ILE A 474 -11.29 -14.53 -4.53
C ILE A 474 -10.28 -13.51 -3.98
N MET A 475 -9.02 -13.69 -4.35
CA MET A 475 -7.90 -12.82 -4.00
C MET A 475 -7.09 -12.45 -5.23
N PHE A 476 -6.25 -11.42 -5.06
CA PHE A 476 -5.50 -10.80 -6.13
C PHE A 476 -4.03 -10.62 -5.73
N ASP A 477 -3.14 -10.66 -6.71
CA ASP A 477 -1.72 -10.34 -6.54
C ASP A 477 -1.23 -9.50 -7.73
N VAL A 478 -0.12 -8.81 -7.53
CA VAL A 478 0.61 -8.10 -8.57
C VAL A 478 2.08 -8.49 -8.53
N GLU A 479 2.66 -8.79 -9.68
CA GLU A 479 4.09 -9.06 -9.76
C GLU A 479 4.84 -7.76 -10.07
N THR A 480 5.85 -7.44 -9.27
CA THR A 480 6.66 -6.24 -9.47
C THR A 480 8.15 -6.58 -9.64
N GLU A 481 8.90 -5.69 -10.29
CA GLU A 481 10.36 -5.83 -10.47
C GLU A 481 11.12 -5.92 -9.15
N HIS A 482 10.67 -5.21 -8.11
CA HIS A 482 11.29 -5.16 -6.77
C HIS A 482 10.60 -6.05 -5.74
N HIS A 483 9.77 -6.97 -6.21
CA HIS A 483 9.17 -8.05 -5.42
C HIS A 483 8.32 -7.64 -4.21
N SER A 484 7.81 -6.42 -4.23
CA SER A 484 6.89 -5.91 -3.23
C SER A 484 6.07 -4.78 -3.82
N PHE A 485 5.01 -4.40 -3.12
CA PHE A 485 4.17 -3.28 -3.46
C PHE A 485 3.60 -2.63 -2.20
N VAL A 486 3.10 -1.40 -2.33
CA VAL A 486 2.42 -0.70 -1.25
C VAL A 486 0.91 -0.89 -1.38
N GLY A 487 0.31 -1.42 -0.32
CA GLY A 487 -1.13 -1.64 -0.24
C GLY A 487 -1.63 -1.79 1.19
N GLY A 488 -2.91 -2.13 1.36
CA GLY A 488 -3.59 -2.16 2.66
C GLY A 488 -4.52 -0.97 2.86
N ASN A 489 -5.40 -1.04 3.84
CA ASN A 489 -6.39 0.02 4.08
C ASN A 489 -5.73 1.39 4.38
N ILE A 490 -4.61 1.36 5.10
CA ILE A 490 -3.59 2.42 5.14
C ILE A 490 -2.28 1.87 4.54
N PRO A 491 -1.32 2.71 4.12
CA PRO A 491 -0.09 2.24 3.48
C PRO A 491 0.66 1.19 4.30
N MET A 492 0.76 -0.03 3.76
CA MET A 492 1.60 -1.13 4.25
C MET A 492 2.49 -1.65 3.13
N LEU A 493 3.57 -2.34 3.50
CA LEU A 493 4.41 -3.05 2.55
C LEU A 493 3.93 -4.50 2.42
N LEU A 494 3.61 -4.89 1.20
CA LEU A 494 3.18 -6.24 0.83
C LEU A 494 4.20 -6.85 -0.13
N HIS A 495 4.45 -8.15 -0.01
CA HIS A 495 5.35 -8.86 -0.93
C HIS A 495 4.55 -9.43 -2.09
N ASN A 496 5.16 -9.49 -3.28
CA ASN A 496 4.57 -10.22 -4.41
C ASN A 496 4.98 -11.70 -4.37
N SER A 497 4.33 -12.55 -5.14
CA SER A 497 4.86 -13.89 -5.43
C SER A 497 6.29 -13.82 -6.04
N LYS A 498 7.30 -14.34 -5.32
CA LYS A 498 8.57 -14.76 -5.93
C LYS A 498 8.99 -16.15 -5.42
N TRP A 499 8.83 -17.12 -6.32
CA TRP A 499 9.22 -18.53 -6.28
C TRP A 499 10.70 -18.77 -5.94
N VAL A 500 11.18 -18.57 -4.70
CA VAL A 500 12.64 -18.69 -4.50
C VAL A 500 13.11 -19.18 -3.12
N GLY A 501 12.61 -18.66 -2.00
CA GLY A 501 13.22 -18.94 -0.67
C GLY A 501 12.64 -20.15 0.09
N GLU A 502 11.38 -20.50 -0.17
CA GLU A 502 10.70 -21.61 0.51
C GLU A 502 10.59 -22.87 -0.32
N SER A 503 10.80 -22.77 -1.64
CA SER A 503 10.72 -23.89 -2.56
C SER A 503 11.74 -24.98 -2.21
N GLU A 504 12.95 -24.63 -1.77
CA GLU A 504 13.97 -25.58 -1.34
C GLU A 504 13.53 -26.41 -0.11
N LYS A 505 13.03 -25.74 0.93
CA LYS A 505 12.50 -26.40 2.14
C LYS A 505 11.21 -27.15 1.86
N ALA A 506 10.36 -26.63 0.98
CA ALA A 506 9.12 -27.28 0.57
C ALA A 506 9.42 -28.56 -0.20
N VAL A 507 10.38 -28.54 -1.14
CA VAL A 507 10.90 -29.72 -1.83
C VAL A 507 11.38 -30.75 -0.81
N ARG A 508 12.29 -30.39 0.11
CA ARG A 508 12.76 -31.31 1.17
C ARG A 508 11.62 -31.88 2.04
N LYS A 509 10.62 -31.07 2.39
CA LYS A 509 9.46 -31.52 3.18
C LYS A 509 8.55 -32.46 2.39
N VAL A 510 8.34 -32.20 1.11
CA VAL A 510 7.55 -33.05 0.20
C VAL A 510 8.22 -34.41 0.06
N PHE A 511 9.53 -34.45 -0.21
CA PHE A 511 10.28 -35.71 -0.32
C PHE A 511 10.35 -36.45 1.03
N LYS A 512 10.55 -35.75 2.15
CA LYS A 512 10.47 -36.36 3.49
C LYS A 512 9.10 -37.01 3.74
N ARG A 513 8.00 -36.34 3.39
CA ARG A 513 6.65 -36.89 3.53
C ARG A 513 6.46 -38.11 2.62
N ALA A 514 6.91 -38.04 1.37
CA ALA A 514 6.84 -39.16 0.43
C ALA A 514 7.62 -40.39 0.92
N ARG A 515 8.80 -40.19 1.53
CA ARG A 515 9.57 -41.27 2.17
C ARG A 515 8.79 -41.91 3.33
N GLN A 516 8.09 -41.12 4.12
CA GLN A 516 7.26 -41.61 5.25
C GLN A 516 6.01 -42.37 4.80
N THR A 517 5.47 -42.05 3.61
CA THR A 517 4.27 -42.66 3.04
C THR A 517 4.59 -43.59 1.87
N SER A 518 5.79 -44.15 1.81
CA SER A 518 6.19 -45.05 0.72
C SER A 518 5.27 -46.29 0.67
N PRO A 519 4.79 -46.74 -0.52
CA PRO A 519 5.07 -46.21 -1.85
C PRO A 519 4.31 -44.90 -2.16
N THR A 520 4.98 -43.93 -2.78
CA THR A 520 4.39 -42.62 -3.13
C THR A 520 4.82 -42.14 -4.51
N ILE A 521 3.89 -41.60 -5.30
CA ILE A 521 4.13 -40.82 -6.51
C ILE A 521 4.04 -39.32 -6.15
N ILE A 522 5.14 -38.60 -6.35
CA ILE A 522 5.16 -37.13 -6.28
C ILE A 522 4.98 -36.59 -7.69
N PHE A 523 3.92 -35.81 -7.92
CA PHE A 523 3.63 -35.19 -9.20
C PHE A 523 3.82 -33.68 -9.13
N PHE A 524 4.83 -33.17 -9.83
CA PHE A 524 5.04 -31.74 -10.00
C PHE A 524 4.30 -31.26 -11.24
N ASP A 525 3.23 -30.49 -11.04
CA ASP A 525 2.59 -29.73 -12.10
C ASP A 525 3.46 -28.50 -12.40
N GLU A 526 3.66 -28.15 -13.67
CA GLU A 526 4.49 -27.01 -14.10
C GLU A 526 5.94 -27.08 -13.57
N VAL A 527 6.62 -28.21 -13.80
CA VAL A 527 8.02 -28.39 -13.37
C VAL A 527 8.97 -27.34 -13.95
N ASP A 528 8.62 -26.76 -15.10
CA ASP A 528 9.32 -25.65 -15.74
C ASP A 528 9.28 -24.34 -14.94
N ALA A 529 8.26 -24.14 -14.09
CA ALA A 529 8.23 -23.06 -13.11
C ALA A 529 9.25 -23.25 -11.97
N LEU A 530 9.60 -24.51 -11.65
CA LEU A 530 10.62 -24.86 -10.66
C LEU A 530 12.02 -25.01 -11.28
N ALA A 531 12.11 -25.33 -12.58
CA ALA A 531 13.34 -25.61 -13.31
C ALA A 531 13.33 -25.01 -14.74
N PRO A 532 13.57 -23.69 -14.90
CA PRO A 532 13.51 -23.02 -16.20
C PRO A 532 14.66 -23.41 -17.15
N ARG A 533 14.47 -23.19 -18.46
CA ARG A 533 15.49 -23.49 -19.49
C ARG A 533 16.78 -22.68 -19.25
N ARG A 534 17.93 -23.37 -19.21
CA ARG A 534 19.26 -22.76 -19.07
C ARG A 534 19.57 -21.84 -20.27
N GLY A 535 19.98 -20.59 -19.99
CA GLY A 535 20.51 -19.65 -20.98
C GLY A 535 19.58 -18.53 -21.47
N ALA A 536 18.34 -18.43 -20.99
CA ALA A 536 17.37 -17.44 -21.47
C ALA A 536 17.26 -16.13 -20.65
N ASP A 537 17.90 -16.03 -19.48
CA ASP A 537 18.05 -14.77 -18.74
C ASP A 537 19.23 -14.90 -17.76
N GLY A 538 19.96 -13.81 -17.57
CA GLY A 538 21.19 -13.77 -16.79
C GLY A 538 21.03 -14.33 -15.35
N GLY A 539 21.64 -15.50 -15.13
CA GLY A 539 22.14 -16.04 -13.87
C GLY A 539 21.45 -15.61 -12.57
N ASN A 540 20.26 -16.16 -12.29
CA ASN A 540 19.75 -16.20 -10.91
C ASN A 540 20.36 -17.40 -10.17
N GLN A 541 21.41 -17.15 -9.36
CA GLN A 541 22.05 -18.12 -8.45
C GLN A 541 21.07 -18.84 -7.49
N VAL A 542 19.80 -18.45 -7.46
CA VAL A 542 18.81 -18.90 -6.49
C VAL A 542 17.80 -19.89 -7.09
N THR A 543 17.44 -19.77 -8.38
CA THR A 543 16.71 -20.83 -9.11
C THR A 543 17.57 -22.08 -9.26
N GLU A 544 18.88 -21.91 -9.47
CA GLU A 544 19.83 -23.03 -9.47
C GLU A 544 19.81 -23.81 -8.14
N ARG A 545 19.58 -23.16 -7.00
CA ARG A 545 19.53 -23.83 -5.69
C ARG A 545 18.30 -24.71 -5.52
N VAL A 546 17.13 -24.26 -5.97
CA VAL A 546 15.90 -25.06 -5.92
C VAL A 546 16.02 -26.29 -6.84
N VAL A 547 16.57 -26.10 -8.04
CA VAL A 547 16.86 -27.19 -8.98
C VAL A 547 17.88 -28.16 -8.38
N ASN A 548 18.97 -27.66 -7.78
CA ASN A 548 19.97 -28.51 -7.14
C ASN A 548 19.37 -29.31 -5.98
N GLN A 549 18.55 -28.70 -5.11
CA GLN A 549 17.89 -29.43 -4.03
C GLN A 549 16.91 -30.49 -4.56
N LEU A 550 16.15 -30.17 -5.61
CA LEU A 550 15.26 -31.13 -6.26
C LEU A 550 16.06 -32.33 -6.80
N LEU A 551 17.21 -32.07 -7.44
CA LEU A 551 18.11 -33.11 -7.93
C LEU A 551 18.68 -33.94 -6.77
N THR A 552 19.13 -33.33 -5.67
CA THR A 552 19.62 -34.04 -4.48
C THR A 552 18.56 -34.97 -3.89
N GLU A 553 17.31 -34.51 -3.76
CA GLU A 553 16.22 -35.35 -3.24
C GLU A 553 15.83 -36.49 -4.18
N ILE A 554 15.99 -36.31 -5.49
CA ILE A 554 15.74 -37.36 -6.50
C ILE A 554 16.88 -38.39 -6.52
N ASP A 555 18.13 -37.95 -6.37
CA ASP A 555 19.32 -38.82 -6.39
C ASP A 555 19.42 -39.69 -5.13
N GLY A 556 18.75 -39.29 -4.04
CA GLY A 556 18.75 -40.02 -2.78
C GLY A 556 20.05 -39.90 -1.99
N LEU A 557 20.94 -38.97 -2.38
CA LEU A 557 22.15 -38.61 -1.64
C LEU A 557 21.78 -37.66 -0.48
N GLU A 558 21.70 -38.19 0.74
CA GLU A 558 21.78 -37.40 1.98
C GLU A 558 23.19 -37.43 2.57
#